data_AF-A0A222FF10-F1
#
_entry.id   AF-A0A222FF10-F1
#
_cell.length_a   1.000
_cell.length_b   1.000
_cell.length_c   1.000
_cell.angle_alpha   90.00
_cell.angle_beta   90.00
_cell.angle_gamma   90.00
#
_symmetry.space_group_name_H-M   'P 1'
#
loop_
_entity.id
_entity.type
_entity.pdbx_description
1 polymer ?
#
loop_
_entity_poly.entity_id
_entity_poly.type
_entity_poly.pdbx_seq_one_letter_code
_entity_poly.pdbx_strand_id
1 'polypeptide(L)'
;MLIQRTFELTANPYPHTATLAQTMTLPLVTPRDFASVAALPVGDVAILLNHSEHYRLLEGLLHTAWQQLETLQVLMSMQMPAGGRMPRAFLDQRVLMLQCVEDEESRWPTNSVPLLVIDNALPRYPLEAGDNRLTLRLYHPDENWANTCLDVCSQYLSAHQLAPLQDSSVSQGATA
;
A
#
# COMPACT_ATOMS: atom_id res chain seq x y z
N MET A 1 -6.23 -20.78 1.62
CA MET A 1 -7.07 -20.03 2.58
C MET A 1 -6.70 -18.55 2.49
N LEU A 2 -7.62 -17.63 2.79
CA LEU A 2 -7.41 -16.19 2.77
C LEU A 2 -7.50 -15.62 4.19
N ILE A 3 -6.52 -14.82 4.61
CA ILE A 3 -6.59 -13.97 5.81
C ILE A 3 -6.41 -12.52 5.39
N GLN A 4 -7.21 -11.62 5.93
CA GLN A 4 -7.16 -10.19 5.64
C GLN A 4 -6.95 -9.37 6.91
N ARG A 5 -6.21 -8.27 6.81
CA ARG A 5 -6.14 -7.22 7.82
C ARG A 5 -6.07 -5.85 7.18
N THR A 6 -6.81 -4.91 7.73
CA THR A 6 -6.85 -3.51 7.26
C THR A 6 -6.22 -2.61 8.31
N PHE A 7 -5.44 -1.64 7.87
CA PHE A 7 -4.79 -0.65 8.73
C PHE A 7 -5.07 0.77 8.23
N GLU A 8 -5.06 1.71 9.17
CA GLU A 8 -5.16 3.14 8.89
C GLU A 8 -3.89 3.85 9.35
N LEU A 9 -3.29 4.63 8.45
CA LEU A 9 -2.17 5.50 8.76
C LEU A 9 -2.66 6.71 9.56
N THR A 10 -2.23 6.80 10.82
CA THR A 10 -2.72 7.82 11.77
C THR A 10 -1.78 9.02 11.93
N ALA A 11 -0.51 8.85 11.58
CA ALA A 11 0.51 9.88 11.65
C ALA A 11 1.65 9.59 10.65
N ASN A 12 2.58 10.54 10.47
CA ASN A 12 3.77 10.30 9.66
C ASN A 12 4.62 9.16 10.27
N PRO A 13 4.99 8.13 9.50
CA PRO A 13 5.75 6.97 9.99
C PRO A 13 7.21 7.30 10.40
N TYR A 14 7.73 8.45 9.95
CA TYR A 14 9.12 8.87 10.10
C TYR A 14 9.24 10.33 10.57
N PRO A 15 8.63 10.73 11.70
CA PRO A 15 8.47 12.13 12.10
C PRO A 15 9.79 12.88 12.38
N HIS A 16 10.89 12.14 12.56
CA HIS A 16 12.23 12.68 12.83
C HIS A 16 13.19 12.56 11.62
N THR A 17 12.70 12.11 10.47
CA THR A 17 13.50 12.08 9.25
C THR A 17 13.43 13.44 8.57
N ALA A 18 14.58 14.09 8.41
CA ALA A 18 14.65 15.32 7.65
C ALA A 18 14.28 15.04 6.18
N THR A 19 13.25 15.72 5.69
CA THR A 19 12.77 15.59 4.33
C THR A 19 13.06 16.87 3.55
N LEU A 20 13.52 16.72 2.30
CA LEU A 20 13.66 17.85 1.39
C LEU A 20 12.28 18.42 1.06
N ALA A 21 12.08 19.71 1.33
CA ALA A 21 10.91 20.43 0.83
C ALA A 21 11.02 20.54 -0.70
N GLN A 22 10.46 19.56 -1.40
CA GLN A 22 10.39 19.58 -2.86
C GLN A 22 9.20 20.43 -3.26
N THR A 23 9.42 21.73 -3.43
CA THR A 23 8.44 22.60 -4.08
C THR A 23 8.42 22.25 -5.56
N MET A 24 7.52 21.35 -5.97
CA MET A 24 7.23 21.11 -7.38
C MET A 24 6.63 22.40 -7.95
N THR A 25 7.46 23.18 -8.64
CA THR A 25 6.96 24.33 -9.40
C THR A 25 6.26 23.78 -10.62
N LEU A 26 4.93 23.74 -10.58
CA LEU A 26 4.15 23.45 -11.78
C LEU A 26 4.47 24.55 -12.81
N PRO A 27 4.86 24.21 -14.05
CA PRO A 27 5.19 25.19 -15.08
C PRO A 27 3.90 25.80 -15.66
N LEU A 28 3.13 26.48 -14.82
CA LEU A 28 1.89 27.15 -15.19
C LEU A 28 2.24 28.48 -15.85
N VAL A 29 1.93 28.63 -17.14
CA VAL A 29 2.32 29.81 -17.93
C VAL A 29 1.11 30.61 -18.37
N THR A 30 0.01 29.93 -18.69
CA THR A 30 -1.20 30.53 -19.27
C THR A 30 -2.38 30.51 -18.28
N PRO A 31 -3.35 31.43 -18.41
CA PRO A 31 -4.59 31.38 -17.62
C PRO A 31 -5.33 30.04 -17.71
N ARG A 32 -5.20 29.33 -18.84
CA ARG A 32 -5.77 28.00 -19.04
C ARG A 32 -5.10 26.95 -18.16
N ASP A 33 -3.81 27.06 -17.92
CA ASP A 33 -3.07 26.13 -17.05
C ASP A 33 -3.56 26.26 -15.61
N PHE A 34 -3.73 27.50 -15.14
CA PHE A 34 -4.30 27.78 -13.82
C PHE A 34 -5.75 27.29 -13.70
N ALA A 35 -6.59 27.53 -14.71
CA ALA A 35 -7.97 27.03 -14.72
C ALA A 35 -8.03 25.50 -14.69
N SER A 36 -7.09 24.83 -15.38
CA SER A 36 -7.00 23.37 -15.42
C SER A 36 -6.59 22.81 -14.06
N VAL A 37 -5.58 23.40 -13.41
CA VAL A 37 -5.15 22.99 -12.06
C VAL A 37 -6.24 23.24 -11.01
N ALA A 38 -6.93 24.38 -11.09
CA ALA A 38 -8.02 24.70 -10.17
C ALA A 38 -9.23 23.77 -10.33
N ALA A 39 -9.39 23.13 -11.48
CA ALA A 39 -10.44 22.14 -11.74
C ALA A 39 -10.05 20.72 -11.29
N LEU A 40 -8.79 20.49 -10.88
CA LEU A 40 -8.38 19.19 -10.40
C LEU A 40 -9.02 18.91 -9.04
N PRO A 41 -9.51 17.67 -8.80
CA PRO A 41 -10.04 17.31 -7.50
C PRO A 41 -8.90 17.37 -6.48
N VAL A 42 -9.08 18.20 -5.45
CA VAL A 42 -8.23 18.21 -4.26
C VAL A 42 -8.92 17.33 -3.23
N GLY A 43 -8.22 16.31 -2.75
CA GLY A 43 -8.74 15.46 -1.68
C GLY A 43 -8.78 16.19 -0.35
N ASP A 44 -9.78 15.89 0.48
CA ASP A 44 -9.86 16.37 1.88
C ASP A 44 -9.03 15.50 2.85
N VAL A 45 -8.35 14.48 2.32
CA VAL A 45 -7.57 13.51 3.11
C VAL A 45 -6.18 14.08 3.42
N ALA A 46 -5.77 13.99 4.69
CA ALA A 46 -4.47 14.45 5.13
C ALA A 46 -3.35 13.65 4.46
N ILE A 47 -2.37 14.35 3.89
CA ILE A 47 -1.16 13.74 3.35
C ILE A 47 -0.17 13.53 4.49
N LEU A 48 -0.03 12.28 4.93
CA LEU A 48 0.76 11.91 6.12
C LEU A 48 2.17 11.45 5.80
N LEU A 49 2.45 11.12 4.54
CA LEU A 49 3.77 10.68 4.10
C LEU A 49 4.07 11.19 2.69
N ASN A 50 5.35 11.30 2.36
CA ASN A 50 5.80 11.63 1.01
C ASN A 50 6.18 10.36 0.21
N HIS A 51 6.52 10.51 -1.08
CA HIS A 51 6.91 9.39 -1.94
C HIS A 51 8.09 8.55 -1.40
N SER A 52 9.11 9.17 -0.81
CA SER A 52 10.27 8.44 -0.28
C SER A 52 9.91 7.65 0.98
N GLU A 53 9.09 8.24 1.85
CA GLU A 53 8.58 7.60 3.06
C GLU A 53 7.62 6.44 2.71
N HIS A 54 6.77 6.62 1.70
CA HIS A 54 5.92 5.57 1.14
C HIS A 54 6.74 4.36 0.71
N TYR A 55 7.78 4.60 -0.08
CA TYR A 55 8.66 3.54 -0.59
C TYR A 55 9.42 2.84 0.52
N ARG A 56 9.92 3.58 1.51
CA ARG A 56 10.60 3.01 2.67
C ARG A 56 9.67 2.12 3.48
N LEU A 57 8.42 2.54 3.68
CA LEU A 57 7.41 1.78 4.41
C LEU A 57 7.08 0.46 3.70
N LEU A 58 6.77 0.53 2.40
CA LEU A 58 6.42 -0.66 1.63
C LEU A 58 7.62 -1.59 1.41
N GLU A 59 8.81 -1.04 1.20
CA GLU A 59 10.04 -1.85 1.12
C GLU A 59 10.29 -2.59 2.42
N GLY A 60 10.18 -1.93 3.57
CA GLY A 60 10.35 -2.59 4.86
C GLY A 60 9.31 -3.69 5.09
N LEU A 61 8.04 -3.44 4.74
CA LEU A 61 6.98 -4.43 4.80
C LEU A 61 7.28 -5.66 3.94
N LEU A 62 7.75 -5.47 2.69
CA LEU A 62 8.15 -6.59 1.82
C LEU A 62 9.26 -7.43 2.43
N HIS A 63 10.30 -6.79 2.97
CA HIS A 63 11.39 -7.49 3.63
C HIS A 63 10.90 -8.26 4.86
N THR A 64 10.02 -7.66 5.66
CA THR A 64 9.39 -8.32 6.80
C THR A 64 8.60 -9.56 6.38
N ALA A 65 7.80 -9.47 5.32
CA ALA A 65 7.02 -10.59 4.81
C ALA A 65 7.93 -11.72 4.25
N TRP A 66 8.96 -11.37 3.47
CA TRP A 66 9.88 -12.37 2.90
C TRP A 66 10.80 -13.04 3.93
N GLN A 67 11.10 -12.37 5.04
CA GLN A 67 11.80 -13.00 6.17
C GLN A 67 10.96 -14.11 6.81
N GLN A 68 9.63 -14.01 6.77
CA GLN A 68 8.74 -15.07 7.24
C GLN A 68 8.52 -16.14 6.18
N LEU A 69 8.42 -15.74 4.91
CA LEU A 69 8.14 -16.66 3.81
C LEU A 69 8.88 -16.25 2.53
N GLU A 70 10.02 -16.88 2.28
CA GLU A 70 10.91 -16.52 1.16
C GLU A 70 10.27 -16.72 -0.22
N THR A 71 9.39 -17.71 -0.36
CA THR A 71 8.70 -18.05 -1.61
C THR A 71 7.47 -17.18 -1.91
N LEU A 72 7.13 -16.26 -1.01
CA LEU A 72 5.94 -15.41 -1.10
C LEU A 72 5.98 -14.53 -2.36
N GLN A 73 4.98 -14.70 -3.22
CA GLN A 73 4.67 -13.77 -4.30
C GLN A 73 3.93 -12.57 -3.71
N VAL A 74 4.12 -11.40 -4.31
CA VAL A 74 3.49 -10.16 -3.87
C VAL A 74 2.81 -9.48 -5.03
N LEU A 75 1.55 -9.13 -4.82
CA LEU A 75 0.78 -8.26 -5.69
C LEU A 75 0.56 -6.94 -4.95
N MET A 76 0.92 -5.81 -5.54
CA MET A 76 0.88 -4.52 -4.84
C MET A 76 0.23 -3.44 -5.69
N SER A 77 -0.75 -2.72 -5.13
CA SER A 77 -1.25 -1.51 -5.77
C SER A 77 -0.22 -0.39 -5.61
N MET A 78 0.28 0.10 -6.74
CA MET A 78 1.29 1.13 -6.79
C MET A 78 1.09 1.97 -8.05
N GLN A 79 0.97 3.29 -7.86
CA GLN A 79 1.10 4.20 -8.99
C GLN A 79 2.58 4.39 -9.34
N MET A 80 2.90 4.29 -10.63
CA MET A 80 4.26 4.52 -11.12
C MET A 80 4.78 5.89 -10.64
N PRO A 81 6.00 5.96 -10.09
CA PRO A 81 6.62 7.24 -9.79
C PRO A 81 6.70 8.11 -11.04
N ALA A 82 6.21 9.35 -10.95
CA ALA A 82 6.47 10.37 -11.97
C ALA A 82 7.91 10.93 -11.89
N GLY A 83 8.69 10.55 -10.87
CA GLY A 83 10.09 10.88 -10.67
C GLY A 83 10.69 10.15 -9.46
N GLY A 84 12.01 10.00 -9.44
CA GLY A 84 12.75 9.33 -8.34
C GLY A 84 13.26 7.93 -8.67
N ARG A 85 14.04 7.34 -7.75
CA ARG A 85 14.53 5.96 -7.87
C ARG A 85 13.60 5.03 -7.11
N MET A 86 13.09 4.02 -7.81
CA MET A 86 12.29 2.95 -7.20
C MET A 86 13.21 2.03 -6.36
N PRO A 87 12.76 1.56 -5.19
CA PRO A 87 13.49 0.57 -4.42
C PRO A 87 13.75 -0.72 -5.22
N ARG A 88 14.92 -1.32 -5.04
CA ARG A 88 15.30 -2.55 -5.76
C ARG A 88 14.34 -3.70 -5.45
N ALA A 89 13.83 -3.77 -4.22
CA ALA A 89 12.87 -4.79 -3.79
C ALA A 89 11.61 -4.83 -4.67
N PHE A 90 11.18 -3.70 -5.23
CA PHE A 90 9.98 -3.63 -6.06
C PHE A 90 10.20 -4.17 -7.48
N LEU A 91 11.48 -4.34 -7.89
CA LEU A 91 11.87 -4.90 -9.17
C LEU A 91 12.19 -6.40 -9.07
N ASP A 92 11.96 -7.01 -7.90
CA ASP A 92 12.10 -8.45 -7.71
C ASP A 92 11.04 -9.19 -8.53
N GLN A 93 11.41 -10.31 -9.14
CA GLN A 93 10.51 -11.14 -9.96
C GLN A 93 9.28 -11.67 -9.20
N ARG A 94 9.33 -11.66 -7.86
CA ARG A 94 8.22 -12.05 -7.00
C ARG A 94 7.20 -10.94 -6.78
N VAL A 95 7.49 -9.72 -7.21
CA VAL A 95 6.62 -8.55 -7.03
C VAL A 95 5.98 -8.18 -8.35
N LEU A 96 4.64 -8.15 -8.37
CA LEU A 96 3.85 -7.58 -9.44
C LEU A 96 3.19 -6.29 -8.94
N MET A 97 3.53 -5.17 -9.56
CA MET A 97 2.94 -3.86 -9.26
C MET A 97 1.87 -3.51 -10.29
N LEU A 98 0.68 -3.15 -9.83
CA LEU A 98 -0.44 -2.76 -10.68
C LEU A 98 -1.08 -1.47 -10.16
N GLN A 99 -1.86 -0.79 -10.99
CA GLN A 99 -2.67 0.32 -10.53
C GLN A 99 -3.85 -0.15 -9.65
N CYS A 100 -4.38 -1.32 -9.95
CA CYS A 100 -5.54 -1.97 -9.33
C CYS A 100 -5.21 -3.45 -9.23
N VAL A 101 -5.37 -4.05 -8.06
CA VAL A 101 -4.94 -5.43 -7.77
C VAL A 101 -6.06 -6.44 -7.96
N GLU A 102 -7.32 -5.99 -7.94
CA GLU A 102 -8.52 -6.81 -7.90
C GLU A 102 -8.64 -7.73 -9.11
N ASP A 103 -8.35 -7.21 -10.31
CA ASP A 103 -8.42 -8.00 -11.54
C ASP A 103 -7.41 -9.15 -11.52
N GLU A 104 -6.19 -8.90 -11.07
CA GLU A 104 -5.13 -9.91 -11.06
C GLU A 104 -5.27 -10.86 -9.87
N GLU A 105 -5.71 -10.35 -8.71
CA GLU A 105 -6.06 -11.14 -7.54
C GLU A 105 -7.17 -12.15 -7.87
N SER A 106 -8.19 -11.75 -8.63
CA SER A 106 -9.29 -12.63 -9.03
C SER A 106 -8.87 -13.80 -9.93
N ARG A 107 -7.75 -13.64 -10.64
CA ARG A 107 -7.18 -14.66 -11.53
C ARG A 107 -6.22 -15.59 -10.81
N TRP A 108 -5.86 -15.28 -9.55
CA TRP A 108 -4.87 -16.04 -8.82
C TRP A 108 -5.39 -17.44 -8.44
N PRO A 109 -4.71 -18.51 -8.87
CA PRO A 109 -5.19 -19.86 -8.60
C PRO A 109 -5.06 -20.22 -7.11
N THR A 110 -6.13 -20.74 -6.51
CA THR A 110 -6.22 -21.02 -5.06
C THR A 110 -5.25 -22.10 -4.54
N ASN A 111 -4.67 -22.90 -5.43
CA ASN A 111 -3.69 -23.97 -5.14
C ASN A 111 -2.24 -23.61 -5.52
N SER A 112 -1.94 -22.33 -5.68
CA SER A 112 -0.63 -21.87 -6.11
C SER A 112 0.26 -21.40 -4.96
N VAL A 113 1.45 -20.92 -5.32
CA VAL A 113 2.44 -20.32 -4.44
C VAL A 113 1.76 -19.28 -3.52
N PRO A 114 2.18 -19.18 -2.25
CA PRO A 114 1.73 -18.13 -1.34
C PRO A 114 1.71 -16.75 -2.00
N LEU A 115 0.61 -16.01 -1.82
CA LEU A 115 0.44 -14.67 -2.36
C LEU A 115 0.05 -13.69 -1.27
N LEU A 116 0.81 -12.61 -1.13
CA LEU A 116 0.44 -11.44 -0.36
C LEU A 116 -0.04 -10.34 -1.32
N VAL A 117 -1.25 -9.86 -1.12
CA VAL A 117 -1.76 -8.66 -1.77
C VAL A 117 -1.63 -7.49 -0.82
N ILE A 118 -0.96 -6.44 -1.28
CA ILE A 118 -0.79 -5.16 -0.58
C ILE A 118 -1.63 -4.13 -1.33
N ASP A 119 -2.80 -3.84 -0.80
CA ASP A 119 -3.72 -2.86 -1.36
C ASP A 119 -3.56 -1.52 -0.63
N ASN A 120 -2.83 -0.61 -1.25
CA ASN A 120 -2.37 0.65 -0.72
C ASN A 120 -3.21 1.83 -1.24
N ALA A 121 -3.91 2.49 -0.33
CA ALA A 121 -4.64 3.75 -0.55
C ALA A 121 -4.01 4.91 0.25
N LEU A 122 -2.68 4.91 0.39
CA LEU A 122 -1.91 5.95 1.08
C LEU A 122 -1.55 7.09 0.12
N PRO A 123 -2.22 8.26 0.20
CA PRO A 123 -1.93 9.39 -0.69
C PRO A 123 -0.59 10.05 -0.32
N ARG A 124 0.16 10.46 -1.35
CA ARG A 124 1.51 11.05 -1.22
C ARG A 124 1.54 12.53 -1.60
N TYR A 125 0.49 13.01 -2.26
CA TYR A 125 0.30 14.42 -2.66
C TYR A 125 -1.20 14.75 -2.80
N PRO A 126 -1.61 16.04 -2.74
CA PRO A 126 -3.03 16.43 -2.61
C PRO A 126 -3.97 16.06 -3.77
N LEU A 127 -3.42 15.74 -4.93
CA LEU A 127 -4.18 15.37 -6.13
C LEU A 127 -4.32 13.85 -6.28
N GLU A 128 -3.76 13.09 -5.36
CA GLU A 128 -3.86 11.64 -5.33
C GLU A 128 -5.10 11.20 -4.55
N ALA A 129 -5.85 10.25 -5.12
CA ALA A 129 -6.94 9.59 -4.40
C ALA A 129 -6.39 8.58 -3.38
N GLY A 130 -6.96 8.58 -2.19
CA GLY A 130 -6.63 7.65 -1.11
C GLY A 130 -7.34 8.04 0.17
N ASP A 131 -7.40 7.12 1.12
CA ASP A 131 -8.08 7.30 2.41
C ASP A 131 -7.17 6.96 3.60
N ASN A 132 -5.85 6.94 3.37
CA ASN A 132 -4.85 6.54 4.35
C ASN A 132 -4.99 5.08 4.83
N ARG A 133 -5.66 4.21 4.06
CA ARG A 133 -5.75 2.78 4.39
C ARG A 133 -4.75 1.92 3.63
N LEU A 134 -4.37 0.83 4.29
CA LEU A 134 -3.56 -0.23 3.71
C LEU A 134 -4.18 -1.57 4.10
N THR A 135 -4.52 -2.39 3.11
CA THR A 135 -5.10 -3.71 3.33
C THR A 135 -4.11 -4.79 2.91
N LEU A 136 -3.86 -5.72 3.82
CA LEU A 136 -3.09 -6.94 3.55
C LEU A 136 -4.04 -8.10 3.37
N ARG A 137 -3.93 -8.82 2.25
CA ARG A 137 -4.66 -10.06 1.99
C ARG A 137 -3.66 -11.16 1.70
N LEU A 138 -3.60 -12.19 2.54
CA LEU A 138 -2.64 -13.29 2.42
C LEU A 138 -3.36 -14.59 2.05
N TYR A 139 -3.01 -15.12 0.88
CA TYR A 139 -3.42 -16.42 0.39
C TYR A 139 -2.33 -17.45 0.72
N HIS A 140 -2.64 -18.39 1.61
CA HIS A 140 -1.74 -19.46 2.01
C HIS A 140 -2.52 -20.76 2.29
N PRO A 141 -1.95 -21.94 2.04
CA PRO A 141 -2.60 -23.21 2.39
C PRO A 141 -2.66 -23.47 3.89
N ASP A 142 -1.65 -23.02 4.65
CA ASP A 142 -1.56 -23.17 6.11
C ASP A 142 -1.97 -21.86 6.82
N GLU A 143 -3.02 -21.96 7.64
CA GLU A 143 -3.59 -20.88 8.44
C GLU A 143 -2.66 -20.35 9.52
N ASN A 144 -1.94 -21.23 10.21
CA ASN A 144 -1.08 -20.83 11.32
C ASN A 144 0.09 -20.00 10.79
N TRP A 145 0.66 -20.43 9.67
CA TRP A 145 1.71 -19.68 8.97
C TRP A 145 1.21 -18.34 8.45
N ALA A 146 0.01 -18.31 7.86
CA ALA A 146 -0.57 -17.07 7.38
C ALA A 146 -0.79 -16.05 8.50
N ASN A 147 -1.37 -16.50 9.62
CA ASN A 147 -1.56 -15.65 10.80
C ASN A 147 -0.22 -15.14 11.34
N THR A 148 0.77 -16.01 11.50
CA THR A 148 2.11 -15.63 11.98
C THR A 148 2.74 -14.58 11.08
N CYS A 149 2.70 -14.77 9.75
CA CYS A 149 3.23 -13.81 8.79
C CYS A 149 2.53 -12.45 8.89
N LEU A 150 1.20 -12.45 8.93
CA LEU A 150 0.42 -11.21 9.07
C LEU A 150 0.61 -10.56 10.45
N ASP A 151 0.83 -11.30 11.52
CA ASP A 151 1.15 -10.77 12.86
C ASP A 151 2.45 -9.99 12.83
N VAL A 152 3.51 -10.56 12.25
CA VAL A 152 4.79 -9.87 12.13
C VAL A 152 4.66 -8.63 11.23
N CYS A 153 3.93 -8.71 10.13
CA CYS A 153 3.64 -7.54 9.28
C CYS A 153 2.82 -6.48 10.05
N SER A 154 1.85 -6.89 10.85
CA SER A 154 1.02 -6.00 11.67
C SER A 154 1.84 -5.28 12.72
N GLN A 155 2.80 -5.96 13.34
CA GLN A 155 3.75 -5.36 14.28
C GLN A 155 4.64 -4.32 13.59
N TYR A 156 5.16 -4.64 12.40
CA TYR A 156 5.92 -3.70 11.59
C TYR A 156 5.10 -2.43 11.26
N LEU A 157 3.85 -2.61 10.80
CA LEU A 157 2.96 -1.50 10.45
C LEU A 157 2.59 -0.66 11.68
N SER A 158 2.29 -1.29 12.81
CA SER A 158 1.99 -0.60 14.08
C SER A 158 3.16 0.24 14.56
N ALA A 159 4.39 -0.27 14.42
CA ALA A 159 5.60 0.49 14.73
C ALA A 159 5.79 1.73 13.81
N HIS A 160 5.11 1.75 12.67
CA HIS A 160 5.14 2.83 11.67
C HIS A 160 3.82 3.61 11.61
N GLN A 161 3.09 3.74 12.72
CA GLN A 161 1.89 4.58 12.83
C GLN A 161 0.66 4.10 12.04
N LEU A 162 0.66 2.85 11.54
CA LEU A 162 -0.52 2.21 10.97
C LEU A 162 -1.26 1.42 12.05
N ALA A 163 -2.41 1.93 12.48
CA ALA A 163 -3.26 1.28 13.47
C ALA A 163 -4.16 0.23 12.79
N PRO A 164 -4.34 -0.97 13.39
CA PRO A 164 -5.28 -1.95 12.86
C PRO A 164 -6.71 -1.41 12.96
N LEU A 165 -7.46 -1.48 11.86
CA LEU A 165 -8.89 -1.26 11.88
C LEU A 165 -9.56 -2.54 12.37
N GLN A 166 -10.38 -2.43 13.40
CA GLN A 166 -11.22 -3.55 13.81
C GLN A 166 -12.23 -3.81 12.69
N ASP A 167 -12.10 -4.96 12.03
CA ASP A 167 -13.10 -5.40 11.07
C ASP A 167 -14.45 -5.50 11.79
N SER A 168 -15.34 -4.58 11.44
CA SER A 168 -16.77 -4.74 11.71
C SER A 168 -17.22 -5.89 10.81
N SER A 169 -17.16 -7.12 11.35
CA SER A 169 -17.56 -8.36 10.70
C SER A 169 -18.77 -8.18 9.76
N VAL A 170 -18.54 -8.21 8.44
CA VAL A 170 -19.61 -8.50 7.48
C VAL A 170 -19.71 -10.01 7.44
N SER A 171 -20.75 -10.52 8.09
CA SER A 171 -21.16 -11.91 7.95
C SER A 171 -21.39 -12.20 6.46
N GLN A 172 -20.74 -13.24 5.96
CA GLN A 172 -21.15 -13.86 4.70
C GLN A 172 -22.57 -14.39 4.89
N GLY A 173 -23.54 -13.60 4.43
CA GLY A 173 -24.90 -14.06 4.18
C GLY A 173 -24.88 -14.94 2.94
N ALA A 174 -24.53 -16.21 3.11
CA ALA A 174 -24.94 -17.25 2.17
C ALA A 174 -26.47 -17.24 2.10
N THR A 175 -27.01 -16.77 0.98
CA THR A 175 -28.39 -17.06 0.59
C THR A 175 -28.34 -17.87 -0.69
N ALA A 176 -29.20 -18.88 -0.66
CA ALA A 176 -29.17 -20.13 -1.41
C ALA A 176 -29.41 -20.00 -2.92
#